data_AF-A0A346XSD5-F1
#
_entry.id   AF-A0A346XSD5-F1
#
_cell.length_a   1.000
_cell.length_b   1.000
_cell.length_c   1.000
_cell.angle_alpha   90.00
_cell.angle_beta   90.00
_cell.angle_gamma   90.00
#
_symmetry.space_group_name_H-M   'P 1'
#
loop_
_entity.id
_entity.type
_entity.pdbx_description
1 polymer ?
#
loop_
_entity_poly.entity_id
_entity_poly.type
_entity_poly.pdbx_seq_one_letter_code
_entity_poly.pdbx_strand_id
1 'polypeptide(L)'
;MLGSVLRILLPLLVLALVAAACSPTEEPATTDAEATEAAPAGSVGVDSDGNAFPAPPEVPDGPLAAAASQALDTIFDTPLILDLDAVASLADPGDPRVLWAISDLMRFVQSRDEQAVLRDTAEALAGIDLGERDFPWGLLTDHLIAWDLPDYDGYVDHKAALFTSIEPGWAPFFDDPDATIDWRQVSWGGVFIDDRPLGDTQPCEGGCIPSLDDPPFVPAAEGAYYPDDRIVFGVVIGDDVVALPRNIMEVHEMVNATIGGRRVAIPYCTLCGAAQVFFTDTEGGGTDEIVMRTSGLLRRSNKVMYDLTTESVFDTFTGHAVTGPLREMGIVLQQAPVVTSTWGDWKDDHPDTMILQGNGGIGRTYPLDPLRGRDDNGPIFPVGVVDERLGVHDQVLGVVLDDGSAVAFAVLSALETLEDGEEVVFDGIRVQQDAGGLTAELDGVQLPTHQAFWFAWSQFHPDTTLWPHDS
;
A
#
# COMPACT_ATOMS: atom_id res chain seq x y z
N MET A 1 17.00 -42.86 16.71
CA MET A 1 16.41 -41.82 17.58
C MET A 1 17.47 -40.77 17.82
N LEU A 2 17.03 -39.50 17.80
CA LEU A 2 17.78 -38.25 17.74
C LEU A 2 18.38 -37.90 16.38
N GLY A 3 17.57 -37.15 15.61
CA GLY A 3 17.98 -36.37 14.46
C GLY A 3 18.53 -35.02 14.91
N SER A 4 19.60 -34.59 14.26
CA SER A 4 20.15 -33.24 14.35
C SER A 4 19.58 -32.43 13.19
N VAL A 5 18.76 -31.43 13.52
CA VAL A 5 18.27 -30.42 12.57
C VAL A 5 19.39 -29.42 12.33
N LEU A 6 19.80 -29.31 11.07
CA LEU A 6 20.78 -28.35 10.56
C LEU A 6 20.09 -26.99 10.48
N ARG A 7 20.37 -26.09 11.42
CA ARG A 7 19.97 -24.68 11.35
C ARG A 7 20.88 -23.96 10.36
N ILE A 8 20.31 -23.48 9.26
CA ILE A 8 20.96 -22.56 8.33
C ILE A 8 20.97 -21.18 9.00
N LEU A 9 22.16 -20.65 9.23
CA LEU A 9 22.40 -19.30 9.72
C LEU A 9 22.39 -18.34 8.52
N LEU A 10 21.37 -17.49 8.41
CA LEU A 10 21.39 -16.31 7.55
C LEU A 10 22.27 -15.25 8.23
N PRO A 11 23.26 -14.62 7.56
CA PRO A 11 24.05 -13.58 8.20
C PRO A 11 23.30 -12.26 8.18
N LEU A 12 23.13 -11.66 9.37
CA LEU A 12 22.91 -10.22 9.54
C LEU A 12 24.05 -9.46 8.85
N LEU A 13 23.74 -8.63 7.84
CA LEU A 13 24.65 -7.59 7.37
C LEU A 13 23.94 -6.24 7.40
N VAL A 14 24.13 -5.53 8.52
CA VAL A 14 23.98 -4.08 8.61
C VAL A 14 25.40 -3.50 8.59
N LEU A 15 25.80 -2.84 7.49
CA LEU A 15 26.57 -1.58 7.54
C LEU A 15 26.72 -0.94 6.14
N ALA A 16 26.54 0.38 6.14
CA ALA A 16 26.65 1.31 5.02
C ALA A 16 28.06 1.39 4.39
N LEU A 17 28.12 1.78 3.11
CA LEU A 17 29.25 2.52 2.58
C LEU A 17 28.79 3.67 1.67
N VAL A 18 29.20 4.87 2.09
CA VAL A 18 29.09 6.16 1.42
C VAL A 18 30.16 6.25 0.33
N ALA A 19 29.78 6.71 -0.86
CA ALA A 19 30.68 7.37 -1.80
C ALA A 19 29.98 8.59 -2.40
N ALA A 20 30.30 9.76 -1.86
CA ALA A 20 29.95 11.05 -2.44
C ALA A 20 30.83 11.28 -3.68
N ALA A 21 30.20 11.39 -4.85
CA ALA A 21 30.83 11.92 -6.05
C ALA A 21 30.27 13.33 -6.29
N CYS A 22 31.11 14.35 -6.09
CA CYS A 22 30.83 15.69 -6.56
C CYS A 22 30.94 15.72 -8.09
N SER A 23 29.84 16.01 -8.77
CA SER A 23 29.84 16.44 -10.18
C SER A 23 29.50 17.94 -10.24
N PRO A 24 30.12 18.71 -11.16
CA PRO A 24 29.97 20.15 -11.21
C PRO A 24 28.63 20.57 -11.81
N THR A 25 28.18 21.74 -11.39
CA THR A 25 26.98 22.45 -11.83
C THR A 25 26.93 22.58 -13.35
N GLU A 26 25.90 22.00 -13.97
CA GLU A 26 25.57 22.20 -15.39
C GLU A 26 24.33 23.11 -15.48
N GLU A 27 24.42 24.14 -16.32
CA GLU A 27 23.35 25.12 -16.59
C GLU A 27 22.10 24.45 -17.20
N PRO A 28 20.90 25.02 -17.03
CA PRO A 28 19.66 24.38 -17.47
C PRO A 28 19.64 24.25 -19.00
N ALA A 29 19.66 23.02 -19.48
CA ALA A 29 19.35 22.70 -20.87
C ALA A 29 17.88 23.05 -21.13
N THR A 30 17.65 23.85 -22.16
CA THR A 30 16.33 24.06 -22.77
C THR A 30 15.77 22.69 -23.17
N THR A 31 14.67 22.28 -22.55
CA THR A 31 13.91 21.11 -22.94
C THR A 31 13.25 21.39 -24.28
N ASP A 32 13.86 20.90 -25.36
CA ASP A 32 13.11 20.59 -26.57
C ASP A 32 12.10 19.50 -26.17
N ALA A 33 10.81 19.79 -26.33
CA ALA A 33 9.75 18.81 -26.14
C ALA A 33 10.00 17.65 -27.11
N GLU A 34 10.53 16.54 -26.60
CA GLU A 34 10.58 15.29 -27.34
C GLU A 34 9.16 14.92 -27.73
N ALA A 35 8.96 14.71 -29.02
CA ALA A 35 7.70 14.26 -29.57
C ALA A 35 7.33 12.94 -28.89
N THR A 36 6.21 12.94 -28.17
CA THR A 36 5.61 11.73 -27.58
C THR A 36 5.44 10.71 -28.70
N GLU A 37 6.25 9.66 -28.68
CA GLU A 37 6.12 8.54 -29.59
C GLU A 37 4.71 7.96 -29.41
N ALA A 38 3.93 7.89 -30.48
CA ALA A 38 2.55 7.43 -30.38
C ALA A 38 2.53 6.01 -29.81
N ALA A 39 1.70 5.77 -28.79
CA ALA A 39 1.62 4.48 -28.13
C ALA A 39 1.42 3.34 -29.16
N PRO A 40 2.09 2.19 -28.98
CA PRO A 40 1.99 1.07 -29.89
C PRO A 40 0.53 0.58 -30.02
N ALA A 41 0.17 0.10 -31.19
CA ALA A 41 -1.19 -0.40 -31.45
C ALA A 41 -1.55 -1.53 -30.48
N GLY A 42 -2.70 -1.41 -29.81
CA GLY A 42 -3.14 -2.37 -28.79
C GLY A 42 -2.59 -2.10 -27.38
N SER A 43 -1.92 -0.97 -27.17
CA SER A 43 -1.51 -0.53 -25.83
C SER A 43 -2.70 -0.41 -24.88
N VAL A 44 -2.44 -0.70 -23.62
CA VAL A 44 -3.45 -0.92 -22.57
C VAL A 44 -3.47 0.20 -21.52
N GLY A 45 -2.55 1.16 -21.62
CA GLY A 45 -2.35 2.28 -20.70
C GLY A 45 -0.87 2.61 -20.55
N VAL A 46 -0.52 3.49 -19.61
CA VAL A 46 0.87 3.85 -19.29
C VAL A 46 1.22 3.51 -17.84
N ASP A 47 2.50 3.24 -17.58
CA ASP A 47 3.05 3.08 -16.24
C ASP A 47 3.30 4.44 -15.55
N SER A 48 3.82 4.42 -14.32
CA SER A 48 4.12 5.63 -13.54
C SER A 48 5.22 6.52 -14.14
N ASP A 49 6.01 5.99 -15.07
CA ASP A 49 7.06 6.72 -15.80
C ASP A 49 6.54 7.26 -17.16
N GLY A 50 5.27 6.99 -17.50
CA GLY A 50 4.65 7.39 -18.76
C GLY A 50 4.95 6.46 -19.94
N ASN A 51 5.53 5.27 -19.69
CA ASN A 51 5.76 4.29 -20.75
C ASN A 51 4.49 3.49 -21.04
N ALA A 52 4.16 3.33 -22.31
CA ALA A 52 3.00 2.56 -22.74
C ALA A 52 3.19 1.04 -22.52
N PHE A 53 2.23 0.40 -21.86
CA PHE A 53 2.15 -1.06 -21.81
C PHE A 53 1.73 -1.61 -23.18
N PRO A 54 2.39 -2.65 -23.71
CA PRO A 54 1.99 -3.28 -24.98
C PRO A 54 0.71 -4.10 -24.82
N ALA A 55 0.20 -4.64 -25.92
CA ALA A 55 -0.96 -5.54 -25.90
C ALA A 55 -0.68 -6.81 -25.05
N PRO A 56 -1.68 -7.33 -24.32
CA PRO A 56 -1.52 -8.55 -23.53
C PRO A 56 -1.25 -9.78 -24.41
N PRO A 57 -0.53 -10.79 -23.90
CA PRO A 57 -0.37 -12.06 -24.60
C PRO A 57 -1.71 -12.81 -24.71
N GLU A 58 -1.86 -13.66 -25.73
CA GLU A 58 -3.07 -14.49 -25.90
C GLU A 58 -3.19 -15.53 -24.77
N VAL A 59 -4.33 -15.54 -24.08
CA VAL A 59 -4.62 -16.52 -23.02
C VAL A 59 -5.41 -17.70 -23.59
N PRO A 60 -4.93 -18.95 -23.46
CA PRO A 60 -5.67 -20.13 -23.88
C PRO A 60 -6.96 -20.36 -23.08
N ASP A 61 -8.01 -20.83 -23.75
CA ASP A 61 -9.23 -21.30 -23.09
C ASP A 61 -9.00 -22.63 -22.36
N GLY A 62 -9.63 -22.80 -21.20
CA GLY A 62 -9.66 -24.07 -20.46
C GLY A 62 -8.51 -24.24 -19.45
N PRO A 63 -8.34 -25.46 -18.89
CA PRO A 63 -7.33 -25.71 -17.88
C PRO A 63 -5.91 -25.66 -18.47
N LEU A 64 -4.92 -25.46 -17.60
CA LEU A 64 -3.51 -25.60 -17.98
C LEU A 64 -3.23 -26.99 -18.58
N ALA A 65 -2.24 -27.06 -19.46
CA ALA A 65 -1.71 -28.33 -19.93
C ALA A 65 -1.16 -29.14 -18.74
N ALA A 66 -1.43 -30.45 -18.70
CA ALA A 66 -1.03 -31.31 -17.57
C ALA A 66 0.48 -31.26 -17.25
N ALA A 67 1.33 -31.05 -18.27
CA ALA A 67 2.76 -30.87 -18.08
C ALA A 67 3.10 -29.56 -17.34
N ALA A 68 2.41 -28.46 -17.65
CA ALA A 68 2.59 -27.18 -16.96
C ALA A 68 2.10 -27.27 -15.51
N SER A 69 0.94 -27.88 -15.26
CA SER A 69 0.47 -28.14 -13.90
C SER A 69 1.47 -28.98 -13.09
N GLN A 70 1.99 -30.06 -13.67
CA GLN A 70 3.00 -30.90 -12.99
C GLN A 70 4.31 -30.14 -12.71
N ALA A 71 4.73 -29.27 -13.62
CA ALA A 71 5.90 -28.42 -13.41
C ALA A 71 5.68 -27.44 -12.26
N LEU A 72 4.51 -26.78 -12.20
CA LEU A 72 4.14 -25.91 -11.09
C LEU A 72 4.11 -26.67 -9.75
N ASP A 73 3.46 -27.83 -9.69
CA ASP A 73 3.43 -28.66 -8.48
C ASP A 73 4.86 -29.01 -8.01
N THR A 74 5.76 -29.31 -8.95
CA THR A 74 7.17 -29.62 -8.64
C THR A 74 7.92 -28.39 -8.09
N ILE A 75 7.68 -27.21 -8.68
CA ILE A 75 8.29 -25.96 -8.24
C ILE A 75 7.82 -25.59 -6.84
N PHE A 76 6.51 -25.68 -6.58
CA PHE A 76 5.89 -25.23 -5.33
C PHE A 76 5.88 -26.27 -4.21
N ASP A 77 6.31 -27.52 -4.45
CA ASP A 77 6.65 -28.48 -3.38
C ASP A 77 7.86 -28.00 -2.56
N THR A 78 8.83 -27.33 -3.20
CA THR A 78 9.99 -26.69 -2.55
C THR A 78 10.30 -25.31 -3.15
N PRO A 79 9.47 -24.29 -2.91
CA PRO A 79 9.49 -23.04 -3.68
C PRO A 79 10.73 -22.16 -3.47
N LEU A 80 11.52 -22.43 -2.42
CA LEU A 80 12.79 -21.72 -2.14
C LEU A 80 14.02 -22.45 -2.69
N ILE A 81 13.84 -23.60 -3.35
CA ILE A 81 14.89 -24.37 -4.03
C ILE A 81 14.34 -24.74 -5.41
N LEU A 82 14.58 -23.89 -6.41
CA LEU A 82 13.93 -24.03 -7.70
C LEU A 82 14.47 -25.21 -8.50
N ASP A 83 13.55 -26.01 -9.04
CA ASP A 83 13.84 -26.91 -10.16
C ASP A 83 13.83 -26.08 -11.45
N LEU A 84 15.03 -25.71 -11.92
CA LEU A 84 15.20 -24.86 -13.09
C LEU A 84 14.73 -25.53 -14.39
N ASP A 85 14.77 -26.87 -14.48
CA ASP A 85 14.25 -27.58 -15.64
C ASP A 85 12.72 -27.52 -15.65
N ALA A 86 12.09 -27.64 -14.47
CA ALA A 86 10.64 -27.45 -14.34
C ALA A 86 10.23 -26.01 -14.70
N VAL A 87 10.94 -24.98 -14.21
CA VAL A 87 10.67 -23.58 -14.57
C VAL A 87 10.78 -23.37 -16.08
N ALA A 88 11.88 -23.79 -16.70
CA ALA A 88 12.09 -23.62 -18.14
C ALA A 88 11.04 -24.38 -18.98
N SER A 89 10.53 -25.51 -18.48
CA SER A 89 9.49 -26.29 -19.16
C SER A 89 8.14 -25.57 -19.26
N LEU A 90 7.89 -24.53 -18.47
CA LEU A 90 6.66 -23.74 -18.52
C LEU A 90 6.50 -22.96 -19.84
N ALA A 91 7.58 -22.73 -20.57
CA ALA A 91 7.57 -21.96 -21.83
C ALA A 91 7.01 -22.74 -23.05
N ASP A 92 6.85 -24.07 -22.98
CA ASP A 92 6.38 -24.90 -24.11
C ASP A 92 5.39 -25.98 -23.63
N PRO A 93 4.09 -25.95 -24.03
CA PRO A 93 3.50 -25.13 -25.09
C PRO A 93 3.27 -23.64 -24.75
N GLY A 94 3.57 -23.22 -23.52
CA GLY A 94 3.41 -21.85 -23.05
C GLY A 94 1.96 -21.50 -22.68
N ASP A 95 1.75 -21.02 -21.46
CA ASP A 95 0.48 -20.45 -21.02
C ASP A 95 0.77 -19.20 -20.18
N PRO A 96 0.44 -17.98 -20.65
CA PRO A 96 0.81 -16.75 -19.95
C PRO A 96 0.30 -16.67 -18.52
N ARG A 97 -0.78 -17.38 -18.15
CA ARG A 97 -1.33 -17.35 -16.78
C ARG A 97 -0.30 -17.75 -15.72
N VAL A 98 0.69 -18.58 -16.08
CA VAL A 98 1.77 -18.99 -15.16
C VAL A 98 2.76 -17.86 -14.83
N LEU A 99 2.71 -16.73 -15.56
CA LEU A 99 3.55 -15.56 -15.30
C LEU A 99 3.37 -14.99 -13.89
N TRP A 100 2.17 -15.12 -13.30
CA TRP A 100 1.94 -14.71 -11.91
C TRP A 100 2.81 -15.50 -10.94
N ALA A 101 2.90 -16.82 -11.11
CA ALA A 101 3.77 -17.66 -10.30
C ALA A 101 5.25 -17.35 -10.53
N ILE A 102 5.65 -17.12 -11.78
CA ILE A 102 7.02 -16.72 -12.11
C ILE A 102 7.37 -15.38 -11.45
N SER A 103 6.46 -14.41 -11.49
CA SER A 103 6.63 -13.11 -10.81
C SER A 103 6.78 -13.30 -9.30
N ASP A 104 5.92 -14.08 -8.67
CA ASP A 104 6.03 -14.39 -7.24
C ASP A 104 7.40 -15.00 -6.90
N LEU A 105 7.89 -15.97 -7.69
CA LEU A 105 9.21 -16.56 -7.49
C LEU A 105 10.34 -15.53 -7.62
N MET A 106 10.28 -14.64 -8.63
CA MET A 106 11.26 -13.56 -8.80
C MET A 106 11.35 -12.65 -7.57
N ARG A 107 10.26 -12.50 -6.79
CA ARG A 107 10.23 -11.65 -5.60
C ARG A 107 11.09 -12.20 -4.45
N PHE A 108 11.17 -13.52 -4.30
CA PHE A 108 11.81 -14.17 -3.16
C PHE A 108 13.16 -14.79 -3.47
N VAL A 109 13.37 -15.22 -4.71
CA VAL A 109 14.62 -15.87 -5.13
C VAL A 109 15.71 -14.83 -5.40
N GLN A 110 16.95 -15.11 -4.99
CA GLN A 110 18.06 -14.14 -5.06
C GLN A 110 19.23 -14.59 -5.95
N SER A 111 19.26 -15.84 -6.41
CA SER A 111 20.33 -16.32 -7.29
C SER A 111 20.20 -15.72 -8.68
N ARG A 112 21.31 -15.23 -9.23
CA ARG A 112 21.35 -14.69 -10.61
C ARG A 112 21.02 -15.74 -11.67
N ASP A 113 21.43 -16.99 -11.45
CA ASP A 113 21.13 -18.07 -12.39
C ASP A 113 19.63 -18.42 -12.36
N GLU A 114 19.03 -18.45 -11.16
CA GLU A 114 17.59 -18.69 -10.99
C GLU A 114 16.77 -17.53 -11.59
N GLN A 115 17.18 -16.28 -11.31
CA GLN A 115 16.57 -15.07 -11.88
C GLN A 115 16.67 -15.06 -13.42
N ALA A 116 17.80 -15.51 -13.99
CA ALA A 116 17.95 -15.59 -15.44
C ALA A 116 16.95 -16.58 -16.07
N VAL A 117 16.79 -17.77 -15.51
CA VAL A 117 15.82 -18.75 -16.01
C VAL A 117 14.38 -18.25 -15.86
N LEU A 118 14.04 -17.62 -14.73
CA LEU A 118 12.73 -17.01 -14.52
C LEU A 118 12.46 -15.90 -15.56
N ARG A 119 13.43 -15.01 -15.80
CA ARG A 119 13.32 -13.93 -16.78
C ARG A 119 13.13 -14.49 -18.19
N ASP A 120 14.01 -15.38 -18.63
CA ASP A 120 13.97 -15.92 -19.99
C ASP A 120 12.64 -16.67 -20.24
N THR A 121 12.13 -17.38 -19.23
CA THR A 121 10.80 -18.02 -19.28
C THR A 121 9.67 -16.98 -19.34
N ALA A 122 9.75 -15.92 -18.53
CA ALA A 122 8.77 -14.85 -18.53
C ALA A 122 8.72 -14.11 -19.87
N GLU A 123 9.86 -13.75 -20.45
CA GLU A 123 9.96 -13.07 -21.75
C GLU A 123 9.38 -13.94 -22.87
N ALA A 124 9.66 -15.26 -22.85
CA ALA A 124 9.10 -16.20 -23.82
C ALA A 124 7.57 -16.30 -23.76
N LEU A 125 7.00 -16.25 -22.56
CA LEU A 125 5.55 -16.33 -22.33
C LEU A 125 4.83 -15.00 -22.59
N ALA A 126 5.43 -13.89 -22.18
CA ALA A 126 4.83 -12.56 -22.22
C ALA A 126 5.06 -11.84 -23.55
N GLY A 127 6.11 -12.21 -24.30
CA GLY A 127 6.49 -11.52 -25.53
C GLY A 127 7.02 -10.09 -25.32
N ILE A 128 7.58 -9.82 -24.13
CA ILE A 128 8.20 -8.54 -23.75
C ILE A 128 9.69 -8.72 -23.46
N ASP A 129 10.43 -7.61 -23.42
CA ASP A 129 11.82 -7.54 -23.00
C ASP A 129 11.88 -6.95 -21.57
N LEU A 130 12.34 -7.75 -20.61
CA LEU A 130 12.49 -7.30 -19.22
C LEU A 130 13.87 -6.66 -18.96
N GLY A 131 14.76 -6.74 -19.95
CA GLY A 131 16.11 -6.18 -19.95
C GLY A 131 17.09 -6.95 -19.05
N GLU A 132 18.34 -6.47 -19.01
CA GLU A 132 19.43 -7.09 -18.23
C GLU A 132 19.40 -6.74 -16.72
N ARG A 133 18.24 -6.34 -16.18
CA ARG A 133 18.12 -6.00 -14.76
C ARG A 133 18.33 -7.26 -13.90
N ASP A 134 19.06 -7.12 -12.80
CA ASP A 134 19.31 -8.23 -11.87
C ASP A 134 18.00 -8.78 -11.25
N PHE A 135 16.96 -7.94 -11.12
CA PHE A 135 15.68 -8.28 -10.50
C PHE A 135 14.50 -7.60 -11.22
N PRO A 136 13.98 -8.17 -12.33
CA PRO A 136 12.93 -7.55 -13.15
C PRO A 136 11.51 -7.72 -12.59
N TRP A 137 11.36 -8.23 -11.36
CA TRP A 137 10.06 -8.53 -10.72
C TRP A 137 9.03 -7.40 -10.84
N GLY A 138 9.44 -6.16 -10.50
CA GLY A 138 8.52 -5.02 -10.51
C GLY A 138 7.96 -4.77 -11.91
N LEU A 139 8.85 -4.72 -12.91
CA LEU A 139 8.50 -4.52 -14.31
C LEU A 139 7.55 -5.62 -14.83
N LEU A 140 7.85 -6.89 -14.55
CA LEU A 140 6.97 -7.99 -14.96
C LEU A 140 5.59 -7.83 -14.29
N THR A 141 5.55 -7.62 -12.98
CA THR A 141 4.30 -7.50 -12.23
C THR A 141 3.44 -6.34 -12.71
N ASP A 142 4.04 -5.18 -13.03
CA ASP A 142 3.31 -4.04 -13.60
C ASP A 142 2.60 -4.41 -14.90
N HIS A 143 3.28 -5.15 -15.80
CA HIS A 143 2.64 -5.66 -17.01
C HIS A 143 1.47 -6.60 -16.69
N LEU A 144 1.65 -7.53 -15.75
CA LEU A 144 0.59 -8.48 -15.37
C LEU A 144 -0.64 -7.77 -14.78
N ILE A 145 -0.43 -6.74 -13.95
CA ILE A 145 -1.51 -5.90 -13.42
C ILE A 145 -2.18 -5.11 -14.54
N ALA A 146 -1.39 -4.45 -15.40
CA ALA A 146 -1.90 -3.64 -16.50
C ALA A 146 -2.75 -4.44 -17.49
N TRP A 147 -2.36 -5.68 -17.77
CA TRP A 147 -3.11 -6.59 -18.63
C TRP A 147 -4.34 -7.20 -17.97
N ASP A 148 -4.53 -7.01 -16.66
CA ASP A 148 -5.47 -7.78 -15.83
C ASP A 148 -5.38 -9.29 -16.16
N LEU A 149 -4.14 -9.80 -16.26
CA LEU A 149 -3.91 -11.14 -16.77
C LEU A 149 -4.60 -12.16 -15.86
N PRO A 150 -5.48 -13.04 -16.35
CA PRO A 150 -6.11 -14.05 -15.51
C PRO A 150 -5.07 -14.98 -14.88
N ASP A 151 -5.37 -15.51 -13.71
CA ASP A 151 -4.59 -16.59 -13.12
C ASP A 151 -5.05 -17.96 -13.64
N TYR A 152 -4.49 -19.01 -13.05
CA TYR A 152 -4.80 -20.40 -13.36
C TYR A 152 -5.34 -21.11 -12.11
N ASP A 153 -6.13 -22.17 -12.31
CA ASP A 153 -6.64 -23.01 -11.23
C ASP A 153 -5.48 -23.55 -10.37
N GLY A 154 -5.48 -23.25 -9.07
CA GLY A 154 -4.43 -23.64 -8.12
C GLY A 154 -3.36 -22.56 -7.87
N TYR A 155 -3.45 -21.39 -8.53
CA TYR A 155 -2.50 -20.30 -8.31
C TYR A 155 -2.40 -19.85 -6.85
N VAL A 156 -3.55 -19.69 -6.17
CA VAL A 156 -3.58 -19.26 -4.77
C VAL A 156 -2.91 -20.27 -3.85
N ASP A 157 -3.08 -21.57 -4.10
CA ASP A 157 -2.42 -22.63 -3.32
C ASP A 157 -0.89 -22.56 -3.49
N HIS A 158 -0.40 -22.35 -4.71
CA HIS A 158 1.02 -22.15 -4.98
C HIS A 158 1.57 -20.88 -4.32
N LYS A 159 0.82 -19.77 -4.39
CA LYS A 159 1.19 -18.53 -3.68
C LYS A 159 1.27 -18.78 -2.17
N ALA A 160 0.27 -19.44 -1.59
CA ALA A 160 0.26 -19.78 -0.18
C ALA A 160 1.50 -20.62 0.20
N ALA A 161 1.84 -21.65 -0.59
CA ALA A 161 3.01 -22.50 -0.34
C ALA A 161 4.33 -21.70 -0.31
N LEU A 162 4.49 -20.74 -1.23
CA LEU A 162 5.68 -19.87 -1.27
C LEU A 162 5.69 -18.85 -0.12
N PHE A 163 4.59 -18.13 0.08
CA PHE A 163 4.51 -17.03 1.06
C PHE A 163 4.64 -17.58 2.49
N THR A 164 3.98 -18.69 2.81
CA THR A 164 4.04 -19.31 4.15
C THR A 164 5.36 -20.01 4.44
N SER A 165 6.17 -20.32 3.41
CA SER A 165 7.56 -20.76 3.59
C SER A 165 8.49 -19.65 4.09
N ILE A 166 8.11 -18.38 3.84
CA ILE A 166 8.84 -17.19 4.29
C ILE A 166 8.30 -16.72 5.64
N GLU A 167 6.98 -16.59 5.76
CA GLU A 167 6.30 -16.14 6.97
C GLU A 167 5.09 -17.05 7.25
N PRO A 168 5.23 -18.04 8.15
CA PRO A 168 4.13 -18.93 8.52
C PRO A 168 2.89 -18.21 9.06
N GLY A 169 3.04 -17.00 9.63
CA GLY A 169 1.94 -16.19 10.15
C GLY A 169 0.96 -15.71 9.08
N TRP A 170 1.29 -15.82 7.78
CA TRP A 170 0.34 -15.52 6.70
C TRP A 170 -0.59 -16.68 6.36
N ALA A 171 -0.40 -17.88 6.91
CA ALA A 171 -1.23 -19.04 6.58
C ALA A 171 -2.75 -18.79 6.77
N PRO A 172 -3.22 -18.13 7.85
CA PRO A 172 -4.64 -17.82 8.02
C PRO A 172 -5.22 -16.96 6.91
N PHE A 173 -4.41 -16.12 6.26
CA PHE A 173 -4.89 -15.23 5.20
C PHE A 173 -5.32 -16.01 3.96
N PHE A 174 -4.69 -17.16 3.70
CA PHE A 174 -4.98 -18.04 2.56
C PHE A 174 -6.03 -19.12 2.87
N ASP A 175 -6.48 -19.26 4.12
CA ASP A 175 -7.44 -20.31 4.55
C ASP A 175 -8.92 -19.93 4.28
N ASP A 176 -9.16 -18.83 3.57
CA ASP A 176 -10.50 -18.40 3.14
C ASP A 176 -10.66 -18.59 1.62
N PRO A 177 -11.34 -19.66 1.15
CA PRO A 177 -11.58 -19.89 -0.27
C PRO A 177 -12.57 -18.88 -0.89
N ASP A 178 -13.32 -18.15 -0.05
CA ASP A 178 -14.25 -17.09 -0.46
C ASP A 178 -13.63 -15.68 -0.27
N ALA A 179 -12.30 -15.61 -0.09
CA ALA A 179 -11.55 -14.37 -0.04
C ALA A 179 -11.88 -13.48 -1.25
N THR A 180 -12.05 -12.19 -0.98
CA THR A 180 -12.38 -11.18 -2.03
C THR A 180 -11.18 -10.36 -2.46
N ILE A 181 -10.02 -10.54 -1.80
CA ILE A 181 -8.77 -9.94 -2.22
C ILE A 181 -8.26 -10.60 -3.50
N ASP A 182 -7.82 -9.80 -4.46
CA ASP A 182 -7.16 -10.30 -5.66
C ASP A 182 -5.72 -10.70 -5.34
N TRP A 183 -5.50 -11.98 -5.05
CA TRP A 183 -4.20 -12.55 -4.68
C TRP A 183 -3.13 -12.31 -5.74
N ARG A 184 -3.47 -12.18 -7.02
CA ARG A 184 -2.52 -11.89 -8.10
C ARG A 184 -1.74 -10.61 -7.84
N GLN A 185 -2.41 -9.61 -7.26
CA GLN A 185 -1.87 -8.28 -7.02
C GLN A 185 -1.19 -8.15 -5.64
N VAL A 186 -1.25 -9.20 -4.81
CA VAL A 186 -0.65 -9.20 -3.47
C VAL A 186 0.80 -9.65 -3.53
N SER A 187 1.68 -8.84 -2.95
CA SER A 187 3.11 -9.14 -2.83
C SER A 187 3.67 -8.75 -1.46
N TRP A 188 4.89 -9.19 -1.16
CA TRP A 188 5.59 -8.88 0.09
C TRP A 188 6.28 -7.51 0.04
N GLY A 189 5.97 -6.67 1.03
CA GLY A 189 6.53 -5.32 1.20
C GLY A 189 7.94 -5.26 1.77
N GLY A 190 8.54 -6.40 2.13
CA GLY A 190 9.90 -6.47 2.68
C GLY A 190 9.98 -6.39 4.21
N VAL A 191 8.86 -6.45 4.91
CA VAL A 191 8.76 -6.56 6.38
C VAL A 191 7.82 -7.70 6.75
N PHE A 192 8.02 -8.33 7.89
CA PHE A 192 7.15 -9.40 8.37
C PHE A 192 5.86 -8.85 9.01
N ILE A 193 4.95 -9.76 9.32
CA ILE A 193 3.69 -9.49 10.03
C ILE A 193 3.97 -8.93 11.44
N ASP A 194 3.14 -7.99 11.91
CA ASP A 194 3.16 -7.55 13.31
C ASP A 194 2.21 -8.41 14.16
N ASP A 195 2.68 -9.60 14.55
CA ASP A 195 1.95 -10.58 15.38
C ASP A 195 2.16 -10.38 16.89
N ARG A 196 2.74 -9.25 17.28
CA ARG A 196 3.05 -8.97 18.69
C ARG A 196 1.76 -8.93 19.52
N PRO A 197 1.77 -9.52 20.73
CA PRO A 197 0.63 -9.41 21.65
C PRO A 197 0.23 -7.96 21.89
N LEU A 198 -1.08 -7.70 22.04
CA LEU A 198 -1.60 -6.36 22.31
C LEU A 198 -0.87 -5.70 23.50
N GLY A 199 -0.33 -4.50 23.27
CA GLY A 199 0.43 -3.75 24.28
C GLY A 199 1.91 -4.14 24.40
N ASP A 200 2.42 -5.04 23.57
CA ASP A 200 3.86 -5.29 23.49
C ASP A 200 4.58 -4.12 22.83
N THR A 201 5.57 -3.58 23.54
CA THR A 201 6.37 -2.42 23.14
C THR A 201 7.76 -2.81 22.66
N GLN A 202 8.09 -4.11 22.64
CA GLN A 202 9.37 -4.59 22.14
C GLN A 202 9.43 -4.49 20.60
N PRO A 203 10.65 -4.35 20.04
CA PRO A 203 10.85 -4.48 18.60
C PRO A 203 10.42 -5.87 18.12
N CYS A 204 9.88 -5.97 16.91
CA CYS A 204 9.49 -7.26 16.35
C CYS A 204 10.72 -8.12 16.05
N GLU A 205 10.68 -9.37 16.48
CA GLU A 205 11.65 -10.39 16.11
C GLU A 205 11.51 -10.66 14.58
N GLY A 206 12.61 -10.72 13.84
CA GLY A 206 12.57 -10.87 12.37
C GLY A 206 12.39 -9.57 11.58
N GLY A 207 11.71 -8.58 12.15
CA GLY A 207 11.55 -7.23 11.60
C GLY A 207 10.17 -7.01 10.97
N CYS A 208 9.33 -6.25 11.67
CA CYS A 208 8.02 -5.77 11.21
C CYS A 208 7.94 -4.24 11.36
N ILE A 209 6.79 -3.66 11.01
CA ILE A 209 6.48 -2.27 11.30
C ILE A 209 5.54 -2.26 12.52
N PRO A 210 6.06 -2.00 13.73
CA PRO A 210 5.30 -2.21 14.95
C PRO A 210 4.20 -1.17 15.11
N SER A 211 2.94 -1.58 15.32
CA SER A 211 1.88 -0.67 15.75
C SER A 211 2.20 0.01 17.08
N LEU A 212 1.62 1.19 17.30
CA LEU A 212 1.45 1.75 18.64
C LEU A 212 0.05 1.41 19.15
N ASP A 213 -0.02 0.79 20.32
CA ASP A 213 -1.28 0.47 20.99
C ASP A 213 -1.48 1.38 22.19
N ASP A 214 -2.57 2.14 22.15
CA ASP A 214 -2.97 3.11 23.18
C ASP A 214 -1.84 4.05 23.61
N PRO A 215 -1.12 4.68 22.65
CA PRO A 215 -0.06 5.61 23.02
C PRO A 215 -0.66 6.85 23.71
N PRO A 216 0.06 7.46 24.65
CA PRO A 216 -0.41 8.65 25.33
C PRO A 216 -0.44 9.85 24.38
N PHE A 217 -1.49 10.65 24.51
CA PHE A 217 -1.57 11.99 23.94
C PHE A 217 -1.32 13.03 25.04
N VAL A 218 -0.62 14.11 24.73
CA VAL A 218 -0.29 15.21 25.65
C VAL A 218 -0.87 16.53 25.14
N PRO A 219 -1.13 17.53 26.00
CA PRO A 219 -1.63 18.83 25.54
C PRO A 219 -0.70 19.50 24.53
N ALA A 220 -1.23 20.32 23.62
CA ALA A 220 -0.46 21.05 22.62
C ALA A 220 0.75 21.84 23.18
N ALA A 221 0.65 22.35 24.42
CA ALA A 221 1.74 23.03 25.11
C ALA A 221 2.98 22.15 25.36
N GLU A 222 2.83 20.84 25.39
CA GLU A 222 3.92 19.85 25.49
C GLU A 222 4.41 19.37 24.10
N GLY A 223 3.75 19.81 23.03
CA GLY A 223 4.06 19.47 21.63
C GLY A 223 5.25 20.19 21.01
N ALA A 224 5.99 21.00 21.77
CA ALA A 224 7.14 21.79 21.26
C ALA A 224 8.32 20.92 20.72
N TYR A 225 8.26 19.60 20.91
CA TYR A 225 9.20 18.67 20.29
C TYR A 225 8.99 18.54 18.78
N TYR A 226 7.78 18.84 18.28
CA TYR A 226 7.44 18.78 16.87
C TYR A 226 7.39 20.19 16.27
N PRO A 227 8.14 20.48 15.19
CA PRO A 227 8.15 21.82 14.60
C PRO A 227 6.82 22.21 13.95
N ASP A 228 6.50 23.50 14.00
CA ASP A 228 5.22 24.05 13.53
C ASP A 228 4.99 23.88 12.03
N ASP A 229 6.06 23.88 11.23
CA ASP A 229 6.01 23.72 9.78
C ASP A 229 5.86 22.26 9.32
N ARG A 230 5.72 21.31 10.25
CA ARG A 230 5.68 19.88 9.95
C ARG A 230 4.27 19.32 9.96
N ILE A 231 4.07 18.31 9.14
CA ILE A 231 2.75 17.73 8.89
C ILE A 231 2.25 16.92 10.09
N VAL A 232 1.01 17.17 10.48
CA VAL A 232 0.23 16.34 11.39
C VAL A 232 -1.02 15.82 10.67
N PHE A 233 -1.52 14.68 11.11
CA PHE A 233 -2.85 14.21 10.78
C PHE A 233 -3.78 14.57 11.95
N GLY A 234 -4.66 15.52 11.71
CA GLY A 234 -5.66 16.00 12.66
C GLY A 234 -6.92 15.15 12.61
N VAL A 235 -7.45 14.83 13.79
CA VAL A 235 -8.65 14.00 13.96
C VAL A 235 -9.55 14.61 15.02
N VAL A 236 -10.83 14.74 14.68
CA VAL A 236 -11.88 15.22 15.59
C VAL A 236 -12.95 14.14 15.71
N ILE A 237 -13.14 13.59 16.91
CA ILE A 237 -14.20 12.62 17.20
C ILE A 237 -14.88 13.02 18.51
N GLY A 238 -16.16 13.37 18.43
CA GLY A 238 -16.88 13.93 19.57
C GLY A 238 -16.25 15.26 19.99
N ASP A 239 -15.90 15.37 21.27
CA ASP A 239 -15.23 16.56 21.83
C ASP A 239 -13.69 16.43 21.82
N ASP A 240 -13.15 15.27 21.44
CA ASP A 240 -11.71 15.03 21.44
C ASP A 240 -11.10 15.47 20.11
N VAL A 241 -10.10 16.34 20.20
CA VAL A 241 -9.31 16.87 19.08
C VAL A 241 -7.86 16.43 19.29
N VAL A 242 -7.32 15.65 18.35
CA VAL A 242 -5.97 15.11 18.44
C VAL A 242 -5.16 15.30 17.17
N ALA A 243 -3.84 15.37 17.31
CA ALA A 243 -2.88 15.42 16.22
C ALA A 243 -1.88 14.26 16.28
N LEU A 244 -1.63 13.62 15.14
CA LEU A 244 -0.61 12.60 14.96
C LEU A 244 0.55 13.14 14.11
N PRO A 245 1.76 13.33 14.67
CA PRO A 245 2.94 13.76 13.91
C PRO A 245 3.29 12.77 12.81
N ARG A 246 3.46 13.27 11.58
CA ARG A 246 3.75 12.42 10.41
C ARG A 246 4.99 11.56 10.63
N ASN A 247 6.03 12.07 11.28
CA ASN A 247 7.28 11.33 11.48
C ASN A 247 7.16 10.13 12.44
N ILE A 248 6.18 10.15 13.35
CA ILE A 248 5.86 8.98 14.19
C ILE A 248 5.05 7.99 13.37
N MET A 249 4.07 8.47 12.60
CA MET A 249 3.25 7.66 11.71
C MET A 249 4.08 7.00 10.60
N GLU A 250 5.12 7.64 10.09
CA GLU A 250 6.05 7.06 9.10
C GLU A 250 6.87 5.88 9.66
N VAL A 251 7.00 5.78 10.99
CA VAL A 251 7.74 4.71 11.67
C VAL A 251 6.84 3.57 12.11
N HIS A 252 5.62 3.89 12.56
CA HIS A 252 4.70 2.91 13.14
C HIS A 252 3.58 2.50 12.21
N GLU A 253 3.16 3.39 11.31
CA GLU A 253 2.23 3.17 10.22
C GLU A 253 0.83 2.63 10.61
N MET A 254 0.62 2.35 11.89
CA MET A 254 -0.61 1.90 12.52
C MET A 254 -0.62 2.38 13.98
N VAL A 255 -1.68 3.09 14.35
CA VAL A 255 -1.97 3.46 15.75
C VAL A 255 -3.36 2.97 16.12
N ASN A 256 -3.48 2.18 17.19
CA ASN A 256 -4.76 1.84 17.80
C ASN A 256 -4.96 2.73 19.03
N ALA A 257 -6.09 3.42 19.12
CA ALA A 257 -6.35 4.40 20.19
C ALA A 257 -7.83 4.52 20.54
N THR A 258 -8.10 5.19 21.66
CA THR A 258 -9.43 5.68 22.00
C THR A 258 -9.49 7.18 21.79
N ILE A 259 -10.38 7.65 20.92
CA ILE A 259 -10.62 9.08 20.65
C ILE A 259 -12.13 9.32 20.69
N GLY A 260 -12.58 10.32 21.45
CA GLY A 260 -14.00 10.63 21.59
C GLY A 260 -14.81 9.51 22.24
N GLY A 261 -14.16 8.67 23.06
CA GLY A 261 -14.75 7.47 23.64
C GLY A 261 -14.98 6.30 22.66
N ARG A 262 -14.51 6.42 21.41
CA ARG A 262 -14.61 5.39 20.37
C ARG A 262 -13.26 4.70 20.16
N ARG A 263 -13.28 3.40 19.85
CA ARG A 263 -12.06 2.68 19.44
C ARG A 263 -11.79 2.92 17.97
N VAL A 264 -10.54 3.26 17.66
CA VAL A 264 -10.11 3.53 16.30
C VAL A 264 -8.77 2.87 15.97
N ALA A 265 -8.61 2.52 14.70
CA ALA A 265 -7.34 2.21 14.06
C ALA A 265 -6.99 3.32 13.07
N ILE A 266 -5.74 3.77 13.10
CA ILE A 266 -5.24 4.90 12.33
C ILE A 266 -4.06 4.42 11.47
N PRO A 267 -4.33 3.78 10.32
CA PRO A 267 -3.27 3.45 9.38
C PRO A 267 -2.70 4.70 8.71
N TYR A 268 -1.39 4.68 8.47
CA TYR A 268 -0.74 5.60 7.55
C TYR A 268 0.04 4.83 6.49
N CYS A 269 -0.46 4.81 5.26
CA CYS A 269 0.26 4.28 4.11
C CYS A 269 1.29 5.33 3.62
N THR A 270 2.54 5.20 4.06
CA THR A 270 3.68 6.03 3.60
C THR A 270 3.81 6.05 2.09
N LEU A 271 3.64 4.89 1.44
CA LEU A 271 3.68 4.73 -0.01
C LEU A 271 2.54 5.46 -0.74
N CYS A 272 1.39 5.65 -0.08
CA CYS A 272 0.19 6.22 -0.68
C CYS A 272 -0.05 7.67 -0.26
N GLY A 273 0.75 8.21 0.67
CA GLY A 273 0.46 9.48 1.32
C GLY A 273 -0.87 9.52 2.08
N ALA A 274 -1.42 8.35 2.46
CA ALA A 274 -2.79 8.23 2.94
C ALA A 274 -2.85 7.90 4.44
N ALA A 275 -3.34 8.86 5.24
CA ALA A 275 -3.70 8.66 6.63
C ALA A 275 -5.22 8.54 6.75
N GLN A 276 -5.69 7.45 7.36
CA GLN A 276 -7.11 7.17 7.52
C GLN A 276 -7.41 6.88 8.99
N VAL A 277 -8.68 7.02 9.39
CA VAL A 277 -9.15 6.69 10.73
C VAL A 277 -10.37 5.80 10.59
N PHE A 278 -10.26 4.56 11.04
CA PHE A 278 -11.33 3.57 11.02
C PHE A 278 -11.86 3.33 12.42
N PHE A 279 -13.19 3.35 12.59
CA PHE A 279 -13.82 2.91 13.82
C PHE A 279 -13.75 1.38 13.93
N THR A 280 -13.17 0.88 15.01
CA THR A 280 -12.95 -0.56 15.26
C THR A 280 -13.87 -1.13 16.33
N ASP A 281 -14.69 -0.29 16.98
CA ASP A 281 -15.77 -0.68 17.89
C ASP A 281 -17.08 -1.03 17.16
N THR A 282 -16.96 -1.67 15.99
CA THR A 282 -18.11 -1.98 15.13
C THR A 282 -19.08 -2.97 15.78
N GLU A 283 -20.38 -2.63 15.76
CA GLU A 283 -21.43 -3.54 16.22
C GLU A 283 -21.53 -4.74 15.25
N GLY A 284 -21.55 -5.95 15.80
CA GLY A 284 -21.71 -7.18 15.02
C GLY A 284 -20.47 -8.07 14.97
N GLY A 285 -19.28 -7.58 15.35
CA GLY A 285 -17.95 -8.22 15.27
C GLY A 285 -17.72 -9.55 16.02
N GLY A 286 -18.75 -10.17 16.60
CA GLY A 286 -18.74 -11.59 16.98
C GLY A 286 -17.89 -11.99 18.20
N THR A 287 -16.65 -11.52 18.36
CA THR A 287 -15.74 -11.87 19.45
C THR A 287 -14.59 -10.87 19.52
N ASP A 288 -14.37 -10.27 20.69
CA ASP A 288 -13.24 -9.38 21.04
C ASP A 288 -13.04 -8.13 20.14
N GLU A 289 -12.26 -7.17 20.63
CA GLU A 289 -11.97 -5.90 19.96
C GLU A 289 -11.19 -6.13 18.66
N ILE A 290 -11.54 -5.44 17.56
CA ILE A 290 -10.71 -5.43 16.33
C ILE A 290 -9.43 -4.66 16.64
N VAL A 291 -8.30 -5.36 16.56
CA VAL A 291 -6.96 -4.84 16.86
C VAL A 291 -6.15 -4.83 15.58
N MET A 292 -6.03 -3.66 14.96
CA MET A 292 -5.44 -3.56 13.64
C MET A 292 -3.90 -3.61 13.69
N ARG A 293 -3.32 -4.31 12.72
CA ARG A 293 -1.88 -4.58 12.59
C ARG A 293 -1.42 -4.47 11.14
N THR A 294 -0.11 -4.32 10.95
CA THR A 294 0.51 -4.39 9.63
C THR A 294 0.73 -5.85 9.24
N SER A 295 0.28 -6.26 8.06
CA SER A 295 0.50 -7.63 7.57
C SER A 295 1.89 -7.86 6.97
N GLY A 296 2.57 -6.79 6.54
CA GLY A 296 3.77 -6.86 5.70
C GLY A 296 3.49 -7.11 4.22
N LEU A 297 2.23 -7.34 3.85
CA LEU A 297 1.77 -7.50 2.47
C LEU A 297 1.29 -6.17 1.88
N LEU A 298 1.40 -6.06 0.56
CA LEU A 298 0.99 -4.90 -0.21
C LEU A 298 0.13 -5.34 -1.40
N ARG A 299 -0.79 -4.47 -1.82
CA ARG A 299 -1.55 -4.58 -3.07
C ARG A 299 -1.57 -3.22 -3.75
N ARG A 300 -1.11 -3.13 -5.00
CA ARG A 300 -1.01 -1.87 -5.77
C ARG A 300 -0.30 -0.76 -5.01
N SER A 301 0.87 -1.08 -4.44
CA SER A 301 1.65 -0.21 -3.55
C SER A 301 0.92 0.31 -2.30
N ASN A 302 -0.30 -0.15 -2.03
CA ASN A 302 -1.02 0.12 -0.79
C ASN A 302 -0.81 -1.02 0.21
N LYS A 303 -0.88 -0.66 1.49
CA LYS A 303 -0.74 -1.64 2.56
C LYS A 303 -1.96 -2.51 2.69
N VAL A 304 -1.71 -3.75 3.06
CA VAL A 304 -2.73 -4.66 3.54
C VAL A 304 -2.60 -4.73 5.07
N MET A 305 -3.67 -4.46 5.77
CA MET A 305 -3.72 -4.55 7.24
C MET A 305 -4.51 -5.79 7.64
N TYR A 306 -4.39 -6.22 8.89
CA TYR A 306 -5.16 -7.35 9.39
C TYR A 306 -5.54 -7.16 10.86
N ASP A 307 -6.58 -7.86 11.29
CA ASP A 307 -6.99 -7.90 12.69
C ASP A 307 -6.23 -9.02 13.44
N LEU A 308 -5.56 -8.67 14.53
CA LEU A 308 -4.81 -9.60 15.37
C LEU A 308 -5.70 -10.67 16.02
N THR A 309 -6.96 -10.35 16.27
CA THR A 309 -7.89 -11.23 17.00
C THR A 309 -8.47 -12.33 16.13
N THR A 310 -8.94 -11.97 14.93
CA THR A 310 -9.61 -12.89 14.00
C THR A 310 -8.73 -13.34 12.83
N GLU A 311 -7.55 -12.75 12.68
CA GLU A 311 -6.64 -12.94 11.55
C GLU A 311 -7.27 -12.57 10.18
N SER A 312 -8.40 -11.84 10.22
CA SER A 312 -9.07 -11.33 9.01
C SER A 312 -8.25 -10.20 8.40
N VAL A 313 -8.02 -10.28 7.09
CA VAL A 313 -7.32 -9.25 6.33
C VAL A 313 -8.29 -8.14 5.94
N PHE A 314 -7.80 -6.90 5.96
CA PHE A 314 -8.51 -5.74 5.46
C PHE A 314 -7.75 -5.06 4.32
N ASP A 315 -8.50 -4.64 3.30
CA ASP A 315 -8.02 -3.64 2.37
C ASP A 315 -7.94 -2.29 3.09
N THR A 316 -6.71 -1.79 3.30
CA THR A 316 -6.49 -0.57 4.11
C THR A 316 -7.17 0.65 3.50
N PHE A 317 -7.25 0.74 2.17
CA PHE A 317 -7.76 1.93 1.49
C PHE A 317 -9.28 2.04 1.64
N THR A 318 -9.96 0.90 1.53
CA THR A 318 -11.43 0.84 1.52
C THR A 318 -12.04 0.47 2.88
N GLY A 319 -11.28 -0.14 3.78
CA GLY A 319 -11.77 -0.61 5.08
C GLY A 319 -12.59 -1.90 5.03
N HIS A 320 -12.64 -2.58 3.89
CA HIS A 320 -13.34 -3.86 3.74
C HIS A 320 -12.53 -5.00 4.34
N ALA A 321 -13.18 -5.87 5.13
CA ALA A 321 -12.62 -7.18 5.44
C ALA A 321 -12.68 -8.05 4.18
N VAL A 322 -11.53 -8.56 3.74
CA VAL A 322 -11.38 -9.26 2.47
C VAL A 322 -11.09 -10.75 2.62
N THR A 323 -10.73 -11.20 3.83
CA THR A 323 -10.60 -12.62 4.20
C THR A 323 -11.13 -12.87 5.61
N GLY A 324 -11.34 -14.14 5.95
CA GLY A 324 -11.54 -14.61 7.31
C GLY A 324 -12.92 -14.28 7.89
N PRO A 325 -13.09 -14.46 9.22
CA PRO A 325 -14.38 -14.31 9.89
C PRO A 325 -15.06 -12.95 9.66
N LEU A 326 -14.29 -11.85 9.63
CA LEU A 326 -14.87 -10.52 9.45
C LEU A 326 -15.37 -10.28 8.02
N ARG A 327 -14.75 -10.93 7.01
CA ARG A 327 -15.27 -10.94 5.63
C ARG A 327 -16.57 -11.71 5.53
N GLU A 328 -16.66 -12.90 6.14
CA GLU A 328 -17.91 -13.70 6.19
C GLU A 328 -19.08 -12.91 6.79
N MET A 329 -18.77 -12.03 7.74
CA MET A 329 -19.74 -11.16 8.39
C MET A 329 -20.06 -9.89 7.59
N GLY A 330 -19.35 -9.64 6.48
CA GLY A 330 -19.52 -8.47 5.63
C GLY A 330 -19.05 -7.18 6.29
N ILE A 331 -18.03 -7.23 7.14
CA ILE A 331 -17.54 -6.05 7.87
C ILE A 331 -16.87 -5.08 6.90
N VAL A 332 -17.32 -3.83 6.97
CA VAL A 332 -16.70 -2.66 6.37
C VAL A 332 -16.53 -1.62 7.47
N LEU A 333 -15.31 -1.18 7.71
CA LEU A 333 -15.00 -0.23 8.77
C LEU A 333 -15.48 1.17 8.36
N GLN A 334 -16.23 1.82 9.25
CA GLN A 334 -16.61 3.21 9.06
C GLN A 334 -15.40 4.11 9.24
N GLN A 335 -15.28 5.13 8.38
CA GLN A 335 -14.19 6.10 8.43
C GLN A 335 -14.60 7.38 9.15
N ALA A 336 -13.65 7.97 9.89
CA ALA A 336 -13.73 9.35 10.35
C ALA A 336 -12.95 10.27 9.39
N PRO A 337 -13.29 11.57 9.31
CA PRO A 337 -12.50 12.54 8.56
C PRO A 337 -11.10 12.69 9.13
N VAL A 338 -10.11 12.85 8.25
CA VAL A 338 -8.72 13.16 8.59
C VAL A 338 -8.31 14.44 7.87
N VAL A 339 -7.75 15.38 8.63
CA VAL A 339 -7.23 16.64 8.09
C VAL A 339 -5.70 16.57 8.08
N THR A 340 -5.09 16.62 6.90
CA THR A 340 -3.65 16.79 6.77
C THR A 340 -3.33 18.29 6.88
N SER A 341 -2.60 18.66 7.93
CA SER A 341 -2.31 20.05 8.30
C SER A 341 -0.83 20.21 8.68
N THR A 342 -0.34 21.45 8.77
CA THR A 342 0.86 21.72 9.56
C THR A 342 0.54 21.70 11.06
N TRP A 343 1.51 21.41 11.92
CA TRP A 343 1.31 21.46 13.37
C TRP A 343 0.98 22.87 13.85
N GLY A 344 1.56 23.89 13.20
CA GLY A 344 1.31 25.31 13.42
C GLY A 344 -0.15 25.67 13.22
N ASP A 345 -0.67 25.37 12.02
CA ASP A 345 -2.05 25.72 11.67
C ASP A 345 -3.06 24.92 12.51
N TRP A 346 -2.78 23.63 12.75
CA TRP A 346 -3.64 22.76 13.57
C TRP A 346 -3.81 23.26 14.99
N LYS A 347 -2.71 23.60 15.68
CA LYS A 347 -2.80 24.06 17.07
C LYS A 347 -3.32 25.50 17.18
N ASP A 348 -3.20 26.31 16.14
CA ASP A 348 -3.74 27.68 16.12
C ASP A 348 -5.28 27.65 16.00
N ASP A 349 -5.83 26.77 15.15
CA ASP A 349 -7.28 26.55 15.03
C ASP A 349 -7.86 25.69 16.17
N HIS A 350 -7.06 24.78 16.73
CA HIS A 350 -7.44 23.89 17.84
C HIS A 350 -6.49 24.03 19.04
N PRO A 351 -6.54 25.13 19.81
CA PRO A 351 -5.58 25.40 20.89
C PRO A 351 -5.63 24.40 22.05
N ASP A 352 -6.77 23.73 22.23
CA ASP A 352 -6.98 22.70 23.26
C ASP A 352 -6.67 21.27 22.73
N THR A 353 -6.18 21.13 21.50
CA THR A 353 -5.82 19.84 20.90
C THR A 353 -4.80 19.09 21.76
N MET A 354 -4.89 17.77 21.71
CA MET A 354 -3.83 16.89 22.19
C MET A 354 -2.94 16.49 21.00
N ILE A 355 -1.69 16.12 21.27
CA ILE A 355 -0.73 15.60 20.29
C ILE A 355 -0.17 14.29 20.80
N LEU A 356 0.02 13.31 19.91
CA LEU A 356 0.70 12.06 20.25
C LEU A 356 2.02 12.35 20.96
N GLN A 357 2.34 11.66 22.06
CA GLN A 357 3.55 11.97 22.83
C GLN A 357 4.81 11.69 21.97
N GLY A 358 5.79 12.60 22.01
CA GLY A 358 6.97 12.54 21.13
C GLY A 358 7.91 11.34 21.29
N ASN A 359 7.70 10.50 22.32
CA ASN A 359 8.41 9.24 22.50
C ASN A 359 7.55 8.00 22.21
N GLY A 360 6.33 8.20 21.68
CA GLY A 360 5.34 7.19 21.34
C GLY A 360 4.79 6.41 22.54
N GLY A 361 5.05 6.86 23.77
CA GLY A 361 4.76 6.08 25.00
C GLY A 361 5.76 4.95 25.26
N ILE A 362 6.73 4.72 24.37
CA ILE A 362 7.67 3.58 24.40
C ILE A 362 9.14 4.01 24.59
N GLY A 363 9.39 5.29 24.83
CA GLY A 363 10.74 5.82 25.05
C GLY A 363 11.61 5.91 23.79
N ARG A 364 10.99 5.79 22.60
CA ARG A 364 11.68 5.91 21.31
C ARG A 364 11.95 7.38 20.96
N THR A 365 12.92 7.63 20.09
CA THR A 365 13.11 8.93 19.44
C THR A 365 12.82 8.79 17.95
N TYR A 366 12.06 9.73 17.39
CA TYR A 366 11.68 9.74 15.98
C TYR A 366 12.43 10.86 15.25
N PRO A 367 13.25 10.54 14.23
CA PRO A 367 13.78 11.55 13.30
C PRO A 367 12.61 12.33 12.67
N LEU A 368 12.85 13.58 12.24
CA LEU A 368 11.81 14.37 11.55
C LEU A 368 11.59 13.93 10.09
N ASP A 369 12.54 13.18 9.53
CA ASP A 369 12.50 12.60 8.19
C ASP A 369 13.10 11.18 8.22
N PRO A 370 12.34 10.19 8.72
CA PRO A 370 12.77 8.80 8.77
C PRO A 370 12.92 8.16 7.39
N LEU A 371 12.11 8.58 6.40
CA LEU A 371 12.05 7.98 5.06
C LEU A 371 13.16 8.49 4.12
N ARG A 372 13.68 9.71 4.32
CA ARG A 372 14.82 10.27 3.57
C ARG A 372 14.61 10.27 2.06
N GLY A 373 13.41 10.63 1.62
CA GLY A 373 13.04 10.70 0.21
C GLY A 373 12.89 9.33 -0.49
N ARG A 374 12.70 8.25 0.28
CA ARG A 374 12.46 6.89 -0.27
C ARG A 374 11.37 6.90 -1.34
N ASP A 375 10.30 7.64 -1.09
CA ASP A 375 9.05 7.64 -1.85
C ASP A 375 8.93 8.84 -2.81
N ASP A 376 10.03 9.50 -3.20
CA ASP A 376 9.96 10.75 -3.96
C ASP A 376 9.71 10.53 -5.47
N ASN A 377 9.98 9.34 -6.01
CA ASN A 377 10.05 9.07 -7.46
C ASN A 377 8.92 8.15 -7.98
N GLY A 378 7.71 8.30 -7.44
CA GLY A 378 6.56 7.47 -7.78
C GLY A 378 6.39 6.20 -6.91
N PRO A 379 5.43 5.33 -7.27
CA PRO A 379 5.17 4.09 -6.55
C PRO A 379 6.39 3.15 -6.59
N ILE A 380 6.79 2.63 -5.43
CA ILE A 380 7.94 1.72 -5.30
C ILE A 380 7.56 0.27 -5.61
N PHE A 381 6.27 -0.05 -5.47
CA PHE A 381 5.72 -1.36 -5.75
C PHE A 381 4.80 -1.29 -6.97
N PRO A 382 4.63 -2.40 -7.71
CA PRO A 382 3.81 -2.43 -8.92
C PRO A 382 2.39 -1.94 -8.69
N VAL A 383 1.91 -1.12 -9.61
CA VAL A 383 0.54 -0.56 -9.65
C VAL A 383 -0.14 -0.79 -11.00
N GLY A 384 0.61 -1.16 -12.05
CA GLY A 384 0.09 -1.30 -13.41
C GLY A 384 -0.20 0.05 -14.07
N VAL A 385 -1.35 0.16 -14.74
CA VAL A 385 -1.77 1.39 -15.43
C VAL A 385 -2.06 2.49 -14.43
N VAL A 386 -1.51 3.68 -14.64
CA VAL A 386 -1.83 4.90 -13.87
C VAL A 386 -2.84 5.79 -14.59
N ASP A 387 -3.60 6.57 -13.82
CA ASP A 387 -4.51 7.57 -14.35
C ASP A 387 -3.75 8.87 -14.65
N GLU A 388 -3.69 9.26 -15.92
CA GLU A 388 -2.91 10.40 -16.42
C GLU A 388 -3.56 11.78 -16.15
N ARG A 389 -4.73 11.85 -15.51
CA ARG A 389 -5.40 13.15 -15.24
C ARG A 389 -4.62 14.04 -14.28
N LEU A 390 -3.78 13.47 -13.41
CA LEU A 390 -2.86 14.15 -12.50
C LEU A 390 -1.52 13.42 -12.42
N GLY A 391 -0.50 14.09 -11.89
CA GLY A 391 0.77 13.44 -11.56
C GLY A 391 0.58 12.39 -10.47
N VAL A 392 1.37 11.31 -10.51
CA VAL A 392 1.21 10.17 -9.60
C VAL A 392 1.20 10.56 -8.11
N HIS A 393 1.99 11.56 -7.71
CA HIS A 393 2.07 12.08 -6.33
C HIS A 393 1.28 13.37 -6.07
N ASP A 394 0.48 13.82 -7.04
CA ASP A 394 -0.45 14.91 -6.77
C ASP A 394 -1.42 14.45 -5.67
N GLN A 395 -1.64 15.32 -4.69
CA GLN A 395 -2.50 15.02 -3.55
C GLN A 395 -3.95 15.30 -3.91
N VAL A 396 -4.82 14.35 -3.60
CA VAL A 396 -6.28 14.53 -3.69
C VAL A 396 -6.94 14.35 -2.34
N LEU A 397 -7.93 15.18 -2.03
CA LEU A 397 -8.89 14.90 -0.97
C LEU A 397 -9.97 13.99 -1.55
N GLY A 398 -10.02 12.77 -1.04
CA GLY A 398 -10.96 11.77 -1.48
C GLY A 398 -12.24 11.75 -0.64
N VAL A 399 -13.37 11.59 -1.31
CA VAL A 399 -14.71 11.44 -0.73
C VAL A 399 -15.39 10.23 -1.36
N VAL A 400 -15.96 9.34 -0.55
CA VAL A 400 -16.83 8.25 -1.02
C VAL A 400 -18.23 8.47 -0.47
N LEU A 401 -19.21 8.54 -1.36
CA LEU A 401 -20.63 8.75 -1.03
C LEU A 401 -21.31 7.42 -0.66
N ASP A 402 -22.48 7.52 -0.02
CA ASP A 402 -23.26 6.36 0.44
C ASP A 402 -23.69 5.40 -0.69
N ASP A 403 -23.78 5.90 -1.93
CA ASP A 403 -24.10 5.09 -3.11
C ASP A 403 -22.86 4.43 -3.75
N GLY A 404 -21.67 4.65 -3.18
CA GLY A 404 -20.39 4.13 -3.63
C GLY A 404 -19.67 5.03 -4.65
N SER A 405 -20.26 6.14 -5.08
CA SER A 405 -19.59 7.09 -5.97
C SER A 405 -18.41 7.75 -5.25
N ALA A 406 -17.27 7.81 -5.93
CA ALA A 406 -16.03 8.38 -5.40
C ALA A 406 -15.69 9.69 -6.11
N VAL A 407 -15.40 10.73 -5.34
CA VAL A 407 -15.02 12.06 -5.83
C VAL A 407 -13.65 12.43 -5.28
N ALA A 408 -12.74 12.84 -6.15
CA ALA A 408 -11.44 13.39 -5.78
C ALA A 408 -11.42 14.91 -6.00
N PHE A 409 -10.82 15.64 -5.08
CA PHE A 409 -10.53 17.06 -5.23
C PHE A 409 -9.01 17.25 -5.22
N ALA A 410 -8.43 17.77 -6.30
CA ALA A 410 -7.01 18.13 -6.33
C ALA A 410 -6.71 19.15 -5.22
N VAL A 411 -5.91 18.76 -4.21
CA VAL A 411 -5.72 19.52 -2.98
C VAL A 411 -5.15 20.92 -3.26
N LEU A 412 -4.14 21.00 -4.13
CA LEU A 412 -3.53 22.28 -4.50
C LEU A 412 -4.54 23.23 -5.15
N SER A 413 -5.28 22.75 -6.15
CA SER A 413 -6.30 23.56 -6.83
C SER A 413 -7.43 23.99 -5.88
N ALA A 414 -7.81 23.13 -4.93
CA ALA A 414 -8.88 23.42 -3.97
C ALA A 414 -8.44 24.50 -2.99
N LEU A 415 -7.23 24.39 -2.44
CA LEU A 415 -6.65 25.40 -1.56
C LEU A 415 -6.51 26.75 -2.28
N GLU A 416 -5.93 26.79 -3.48
CA GLU A 416 -5.79 28.03 -4.27
C GLU A 416 -7.15 28.70 -4.52
N THR A 417 -8.18 27.93 -4.87
CA THR A 417 -9.53 28.44 -5.11
C THR A 417 -10.16 29.03 -3.84
N LEU A 418 -9.99 28.35 -2.70
CA LEU A 418 -10.49 28.82 -1.40
C LEU A 418 -9.74 30.08 -0.93
N GLU A 419 -8.43 30.17 -1.16
CA GLU A 419 -7.60 31.34 -0.84
C GLU A 419 -8.02 32.58 -1.63
N ASP A 420 -8.48 32.40 -2.87
CA ASP A 420 -9.05 33.46 -3.71
C ASP A 420 -10.47 33.89 -3.26
N GLY A 421 -11.03 33.22 -2.25
CA GLY A 421 -12.36 33.50 -1.69
C GLY A 421 -13.50 32.93 -2.52
N GLU A 422 -13.22 31.99 -3.41
CA GLU A 422 -14.20 31.25 -4.20
C GLU A 422 -14.66 29.99 -3.47
N GLU A 423 -15.82 29.44 -3.84
CA GLU A 423 -16.34 28.19 -3.27
C GLU A 423 -15.89 26.99 -4.10
N VAL A 424 -15.44 25.92 -3.45
CA VAL A 424 -15.19 24.62 -4.09
C VAL A 424 -16.40 23.73 -3.85
N VAL A 425 -17.27 23.61 -4.87
CA VAL A 425 -18.46 22.76 -4.83
C VAL A 425 -18.55 21.92 -6.09
N PHE A 426 -18.64 20.60 -5.91
CA PHE A 426 -18.77 19.64 -7.01
C PHE A 426 -19.67 18.48 -6.58
N ASP A 427 -20.64 18.10 -7.40
CA ASP A 427 -21.67 17.09 -7.07
C ASP A 427 -22.38 17.32 -5.72
N GLY A 428 -22.56 18.59 -5.34
CA GLY A 428 -23.18 18.99 -4.08
C GLY A 428 -22.27 18.88 -2.86
N ILE A 429 -21.08 18.29 -3.01
CA ILE A 429 -20.03 18.25 -1.99
C ILE A 429 -19.37 19.63 -1.94
N ARG A 430 -19.32 20.23 -0.76
CA ARG A 430 -18.56 21.46 -0.51
C ARG A 430 -17.25 21.11 0.20
N VAL A 431 -16.13 21.48 -0.42
CA VAL A 431 -14.81 21.42 0.21
C VAL A 431 -14.55 22.72 0.96
N GLN A 432 -13.99 22.60 2.16
CA GLN A 432 -13.68 23.72 3.05
C GLN A 432 -12.27 23.57 3.62
N GLN A 433 -11.67 24.71 3.97
CA GLN A 433 -10.41 24.72 4.69
C GLN A 433 -10.67 24.41 6.17
N ASP A 434 -9.81 23.59 6.76
CA ASP A 434 -9.81 23.27 8.19
C ASP A 434 -8.36 23.21 8.66
N ALA A 435 -7.95 24.13 9.55
CA ALA A 435 -6.58 24.23 10.05
C ALA A 435 -5.52 24.24 8.93
N GLY A 436 -5.74 24.98 7.83
CA GLY A 436 -4.80 24.99 6.70
C GLY A 436 -4.85 23.74 5.80
N GLY A 437 -5.51 22.66 6.23
CA GLY A 437 -5.85 21.49 5.43
C GLY A 437 -7.23 21.61 4.78
N LEU A 438 -7.78 20.48 4.32
CA LEU A 438 -9.10 20.41 3.69
C LEU A 438 -10.01 19.38 4.37
N THR A 439 -11.30 19.68 4.40
CA THR A 439 -12.39 18.76 4.74
C THR A 439 -13.54 18.92 3.74
N ALA A 440 -14.54 18.04 3.77
CA ALA A 440 -15.70 18.12 2.90
C ALA A 440 -17.00 17.91 3.67
N GLU A 441 -18.07 18.55 3.20
CA GLU A 441 -19.44 18.38 3.70
C GLU A 441 -20.41 18.11 2.55
N LEU A 442 -21.50 17.40 2.85
CA LEU A 442 -22.68 17.30 2.01
C LEU A 442 -23.90 17.68 2.85
N ASP A 443 -24.70 18.63 2.37
CA ASP A 443 -25.89 19.14 3.07
C ASP A 443 -25.63 19.58 4.52
N GLY A 444 -24.43 20.12 4.79
CA GLY A 444 -24.00 20.59 6.12
C GLY A 444 -23.60 19.47 7.09
N VAL A 445 -23.45 18.24 6.61
CA VAL A 445 -22.90 17.10 7.35
C VAL A 445 -21.49 16.83 6.87
N GLN A 446 -20.53 16.82 7.80
CA GLN A 446 -19.14 16.49 7.48
C GLN A 446 -19.04 15.04 6.96
N LEU A 447 -18.33 14.87 5.84
CA LEU A 447 -18.11 13.59 5.21
C LEU A 447 -16.81 12.94 5.71
N PRO A 448 -16.74 11.61 5.77
CA PRO A 448 -15.46 10.92 5.88
C PRO A 448 -14.57 11.28 4.69
N THR A 449 -13.40 11.84 4.99
CA THR A 449 -12.41 12.24 3.99
C THR A 449 -11.01 11.84 4.40
N HIS A 450 -10.15 11.56 3.43
CA HIS A 450 -8.72 11.47 3.65
C HIS A 450 -7.98 12.00 2.41
N GLN A 451 -6.74 12.44 2.60
CA GLN A 451 -5.84 12.74 1.48
C GLN A 451 -5.08 11.50 1.05
N ALA A 452 -4.78 11.38 -0.24
CA ALA A 452 -3.90 10.37 -0.79
C ALA A 452 -3.19 10.89 -2.05
N PHE A 453 -2.07 10.27 -2.41
CA PHE A 453 -1.49 10.39 -3.73
C PHE A 453 -2.48 9.92 -4.80
N TRP A 454 -2.50 10.62 -5.93
CA TRP A 454 -3.44 10.36 -7.02
C TRP A 454 -3.35 8.94 -7.57
N PHE A 455 -2.12 8.41 -7.73
CA PHE A 455 -1.96 7.03 -8.19
C PHE A 455 -2.71 6.08 -7.27
N ALA A 456 -2.61 6.26 -5.94
CA ALA A 456 -3.25 5.37 -4.98
C ALA A 456 -4.77 5.53 -5.05
N TRP A 457 -5.30 6.75 -4.97
CA TRP A 457 -6.75 6.98 -5.01
C TRP A 457 -7.40 6.38 -6.27
N SER A 458 -6.84 6.66 -7.45
CA SER A 458 -7.37 6.15 -8.73
C SER A 458 -7.28 4.62 -8.86
N GLN A 459 -6.31 3.96 -8.22
CA GLN A 459 -6.22 2.48 -8.21
C GLN A 459 -7.37 1.80 -7.44
N PHE A 460 -7.91 2.46 -6.40
CA PHE A 460 -9.01 1.92 -5.57
C PHE A 460 -10.37 2.48 -5.98
N HIS A 461 -10.39 3.62 -6.67
CA HIS A 461 -11.58 4.28 -7.19
C HIS A 461 -11.39 4.63 -8.68
N PRO A 462 -11.32 3.63 -9.59
CA PRO A 462 -10.99 3.87 -11.00
C PRO A 462 -12.04 4.72 -11.74
N ASP A 463 -13.30 4.67 -11.29
CA ASP A 463 -14.41 5.48 -11.84
C ASP A 463 -14.56 6.83 -11.14
N THR A 464 -13.58 7.25 -10.33
CA THR A 464 -13.66 8.50 -9.57
C THR A 464 -13.76 9.71 -10.50
N THR A 465 -14.70 10.61 -10.19
CA THR A 465 -14.74 11.94 -10.79
C THR A 465 -13.73 12.84 -10.10
N LEU A 466 -13.03 13.66 -10.86
CA LEU A 466 -11.95 14.50 -10.37
C LEU A 466 -12.27 15.98 -10.56
N TRP A 467 -12.33 16.74 -9.47
CA TRP A 467 -12.36 18.19 -9.52
C TRP A 467 -10.93 18.77 -9.47
N PRO A 468 -10.58 19.79 -10.28
CA PRO A 468 -11.43 20.51 -11.24
C PRO A 468 -11.43 19.91 -12.66
N HIS A 469 -10.82 18.74 -12.88
CA HIS A 469 -10.62 18.18 -14.23
C HIS A 469 -11.94 17.88 -14.97
N ASP A 470 -12.90 17.27 -14.27
CA ASP A 470 -14.19 16.81 -14.80
C ASP A 470 -15.33 17.81 -14.57
N SER A 471 -15.02 18.99 -14.01
CA SER A 471 -16.01 20.01 -13.60
C SER A 471 -16.40 21.04 -14.67
#